data_AF-A0A352Q0V6-F1
#
_entry.id   AF-A0A352Q0V6-F1
#
_cell.length_a   1.000
_cell.length_b   1.000
_cell.length_c   1.000
_cell.angle_alpha   90.00
_cell.angle_beta   90.00
_cell.angle_gamma   90.00
#
_symmetry.space_group_name_H-M   'P 1'
#
loop_
_entity.id
_entity.type
_entity.pdbx_description
1 polymer ?
#
loop_
_entity_poly.entity_id
_entity_poly.type
_entity_poly.pdbx_seq_one_letter_code
_entity_poly.pdbx_strand_id
1 'polypeptide(L)'
;MSTVFFDIGAALDSRLNTLAGSAPIAWPNRAYTPIQGTLFLQPDNLPGPVRQAGLGNSGYDVHNGVYQVRIYGDAGKGPGEVEA
;
A
#
# COMPACT_ATOMS: atom_id res chain seq x y z
N MET A 1 8.13 18.67 13.52
CA MET A 1 7.06 17.68 13.67
C MET A 1 7.43 16.52 12.75
N SER A 2 7.66 15.32 13.28
CA SER A 2 8.10 14.18 12.47
C SER A 2 6.95 13.69 11.60
N THR A 3 7.11 13.75 10.27
CA THR A 3 6.14 13.29 9.26
C THR A 3 6.41 11.84 8.82
N VAL A 4 7.26 11.10 9.54
CA VAL A 4 7.81 9.80 9.11
C VAL A 4 6.74 8.81 8.64
N PHE A 5 5.60 8.69 9.31
CA PHE A 5 4.53 7.80 8.87
C PHE A 5 3.91 8.19 7.53
N PHE A 6 3.76 9.49 7.30
CA PHE A 6 3.31 10.04 6.02
C PHE A 6 4.36 9.83 4.94
N ASP A 7 5.64 10.06 5.25
CA ASP A 7 6.75 9.90 4.32
C ASP A 7 6.94 8.44 3.88
N ILE A 8 6.81 7.49 4.82
CA ILE A 8 6.84 6.05 4.53
C ILE A 8 5.66 5.67 3.61
N GLY A 9 4.44 6.11 3.94
CA GLY A 9 3.25 5.85 3.12
C GLY A 9 3.40 6.41 1.71
N ALA A 10 3.80 7.67 1.58
CA ALA A 10 4.00 8.34 0.30
C ALA A 10 5.07 7.66 -0.57
N ALA A 11 6.16 7.19 0.04
CA ALA A 11 7.20 6.45 -0.68
C ALA A 11 6.71 5.10 -1.21
N LEU A 12 5.94 4.35 -0.41
CA LEU A 12 5.37 3.07 -0.80
C LEU A 12 4.29 3.24 -1.89
N ASP A 13 3.42 4.23 -1.75
CA ASP A 13 2.40 4.58 -2.73
C ASP A 13 3.04 5.02 -4.06
N SER A 14 4.10 5.82 -4.00
CA SER A 14 4.88 6.20 -5.19
C SER A 14 5.47 4.98 -5.89
N ARG A 15 6.03 4.04 -5.13
CA ARG A 15 6.54 2.79 -5.69
C ARG A 15 5.44 1.94 -6.32
N LEU A 16 4.30 1.78 -5.64
CA LEU A 16 3.16 1.04 -6.18
C LEU A 16 2.67 1.67 -7.49
N ASN A 17 2.62 2.99 -7.57
CA ASN A 17 2.23 3.70 -8.78
C ASN A 17 3.17 3.41 -9.96
N THR A 18 4.47 3.16 -9.71
CA THR A 18 5.41 2.70 -10.76
C THR A 18 5.28 1.23 -11.12
N LEU A 19 4.78 0.40 -10.21
CA LEU A 19 4.67 -1.06 -10.40
C LEU A 19 3.32 -1.48 -10.98
N ALA A 20 2.27 -0.69 -10.76
CA ALA A 20 0.91 -1.00 -11.17
C ALA A 20 0.72 -1.08 -12.70
N GLY A 21 1.69 -0.59 -13.48
CA GLY A 21 1.61 -0.57 -14.93
C GLY A 21 0.36 0.18 -15.40
N SER A 22 -0.57 -0.54 -16.03
CA SER A 22 -1.84 0.01 -16.51
C SER A 22 -3.02 -0.23 -15.57
N ALA A 23 -2.84 -0.97 -14.47
CA ALA A 23 -3.91 -1.29 -13.55
C ALA A 23 -4.29 -0.06 -12.72
N PRO A 24 -5.57 0.36 -12.70
CA PRO A 24 -6.02 1.42 -11.82
C PRO A 24 -5.84 1.06 -10.34
N ILE A 25 -5.49 2.08 -9.53
CA ILE A 25 -5.29 1.93 -8.08
C ILE A 25 -6.40 2.66 -7.33
N ALA A 26 -7.15 1.91 -6.52
CA ALA A 26 -8.17 2.38 -5.60
C ALA A 26 -7.53 2.87 -4.29
N TRP A 27 -7.09 4.12 -4.27
CA TRP A 27 -6.42 4.71 -3.10
C TRP A 27 -7.33 4.82 -1.87
N PRO A 28 -6.82 4.57 -0.65
CA PRO A 28 -7.55 4.80 0.59
C PRO A 28 -8.10 6.23 0.68
N ASN A 29 -9.31 6.37 1.24
CA ASN A 29 -10.00 7.65 1.41
C ASN A 29 -10.26 8.44 0.11
N ARG A 30 -10.11 7.80 -1.06
CA ARG A 30 -10.46 8.39 -2.35
C ARG A 30 -11.60 7.58 -2.97
N ALA A 31 -12.62 8.27 -3.46
CA ALA A 31 -13.69 7.63 -4.20
C ALA A 31 -13.11 6.93 -5.43
N TYR A 32 -13.39 5.63 -5.55
CA TYR A 32 -13.04 4.80 -6.69
C TYR A 32 -14.25 3.94 -7.03
N THR A 33 -14.72 4.01 -8.28
CA THR A 33 -15.82 3.20 -8.78
C THR A 33 -15.24 2.11 -9.69
N PRO A 34 -15.23 0.84 -9.26
CA PRO A 34 -14.74 -0.24 -10.10
C PRO A 34 -15.60 -0.39 -11.35
N ILE A 35 -14.95 -0.63 -12.49
CA ILE A 35 -15.62 -0.96 -13.74
C ILE A 35 -15.63 -2.48 -13.86
N GLN A 36 -16.80 -3.07 -14.12
CA GLN A 36 -16.92 -4.51 -14.36
C GLN A 36 -15.98 -4.91 -15.52
N GLY A 37 -15.27 -6.03 -15.41
CA GLY A 37 -14.27 -6.40 -16.41
C GLY A 37 -12.87 -5.81 -16.22
N THR A 38 -12.63 -4.99 -15.19
CA THR A 38 -11.34 -4.30 -15.02
C THR A 38 -10.62 -4.75 -13.75
N LEU A 39 -9.39 -5.24 -13.92
CA LEU A 39 -8.49 -5.51 -12.80
C LEU A 39 -8.09 -4.20 -12.12
N PHE A 40 -8.14 -4.16 -10.80
CA PHE A 40 -7.69 -3.00 -10.03
C PHE A 40 -6.94 -3.40 -8.76
N LEU A 41 -6.09 -2.49 -8.28
CA LEU A 41 -5.29 -2.64 -7.08
C LEU A 41 -5.87 -1.81 -5.95
N GLN A 42 -5.82 -2.30 -4.72
CA GLN A 42 -6.20 -1.55 -3.53
C GLN A 42 -5.13 -1.68 -2.46
N PRO A 43 -4.30 -0.64 -2.24
CA PRO A 43 -3.33 -0.62 -1.17
C PRO A 43 -4.00 -0.33 0.18
N ASP A 44 -3.41 -0.87 1.23
CA ASP A 44 -3.71 -0.55 2.61
C ASP A 44 -2.42 -0.50 3.42
N ASN A 45 -2.18 0.62 4.11
CA ASN A 45 -0.99 0.84 4.91
C ASN A 45 -1.33 0.69 6.39
N LEU A 46 -0.81 -0.36 7.01
CA LEU A 46 -1.06 -0.72 8.40
C LEU A 46 0.21 -0.41 9.22
N PRO A 47 0.37 0.83 9.73
CA PRO A 47 1.51 1.18 10.55
C PRO A 47 1.48 0.41 11.87
N GLY A 48 2.64 -0.12 12.28
CA GLY A 48 2.81 -0.74 13.59
C GLY A 48 3.26 0.28 14.65
N PRO A 49 3.32 -0.16 15.92
CA PRO A 49 3.79 0.68 17.01
C PRO A 49 5.27 1.03 16.85
N VAL A 50 5.63 2.29 17.13
CA VAL A 50 7.02 2.75 17.16
C VAL A 50 7.78 2.01 18.27
N ARG A 51 8.97 1.51 17.95
CA ARG A 51 9.85 0.87 18.93
C ARG A 51 11.22 1.54 18.93
N GLN A 52 11.72 1.86 20.11
CA GLN A 52 13.07 2.38 20.25
C GLN A 52 14.10 1.28 19.90
N ALA A 53 14.99 1.57 18.94
CA ALA A 53 16.05 0.67 18.47
C ALA A 53 17.35 0.77 19.29
N GLY A 54 17.56 1.86 20.01
CA GLY A 54 18.80 2.13 20.75
C GLY A 54 18.56 2.74 22.11
N LEU A 55 19.44 2.46 23.07
CA LEU A 55 19.34 3.01 24.43
C LEU A 55 19.74 4.50 24.45
N GLY A 56 19.04 5.28 25.29
CA GLY A 56 19.34 6.70 25.53
C GLY A 56 18.27 7.65 24.98
N ASN A 57 18.29 8.90 25.45
CA ASN A 57 17.28 9.92 25.14
C ASN A 57 17.27 10.37 23.66
N SER A 58 18.30 9.97 22.90
CA SER A 58 18.46 10.19 21.46
C SER A 58 18.53 8.88 20.67
N GLY A 59 18.09 7.76 21.27
CA GLY A 59 18.02 6.47 20.59
C GLY A 59 17.10 6.55 19.37
N TYR A 60 17.48 5.89 18.27
CA TYR A 60 16.66 5.86 17.05
C TYR A 60 15.34 5.12 17.28
N ASP A 61 14.30 5.55 16.57
CA ASP A 61 13.01 4.88 16.53
C ASP A 61 12.88 4.01 15.27
N VAL A 62 12.29 2.83 15.44
CA VAL A 62 11.94 1.91 14.35
C VAL A 62 10.44 2.00 14.10
N HIS A 63 10.10 2.27 12.84
CA HIS A 63 8.74 2.35 12.34
C HIS A 63 8.45 1.13 11.44
N ASN A 64 8.09 0.02 12.07
CA ASN A 64 7.68 -1.20 11.35
C ASN A 64 6.18 -1.17 11.08
N GLY A 65 5.76 -1.68 9.92
CA GLY A 65 4.37 -1.79 9.53
C GLY A 65 4.19 -2.80 8.40
N VAL A 66 2.94 -2.99 7.96
CA VAL A 66 2.61 -3.85 6.83
C VAL A 66 1.97 -3.00 5.75
N TYR A 67 2.52 -3.07 4.54
CA TYR A 67 1.90 -2.51 3.35
C TYR A 67 1.26 -3.65 2.56
N GLN A 68 -0.07 -3.70 2.53
CA GLN A 68 -0.84 -4.76 1.88
C GLN A 68 -1.40 -4.23 0.57
N VAL A 69 -1.25 -5.00 -0.51
CA VAL A 69 -1.88 -4.68 -1.80
C VAL A 69 -2.83 -5.81 -2.14
N ARG A 70 -4.11 -5.49 -2.25
CA ARG A 70 -5.14 -6.43 -2.73
C ARG A 70 -5.32 -6.24 -4.22
N ILE A 71 -5.36 -7.34 -4.95
CA ILE A 71 -5.58 -7.36 -6.40
C ILE A 71 -6.96 -7.96 -6.64
N TYR A 72 -7.81 -7.23 -7.36
CA TYR A 72 -9.14 -7.69 -7.74
C TYR A 72 -9.16 -7.85 -9.26
N GLY A 73 -9.32 -9.08 -9.73
CA GLY A 73 -9.52 -9.41 -11.16
C GLY A 73 -10.99 -9.49 -11.54
N ASP A 74 -11.27 -9.78 -12.80
CA ASP A 74 -12.64 -9.88 -13.29
C ASP A 74 -13.34 -11.17 -12.81
N ALA A 75 -14.65 -11.07 -12.59
CA ALA A 75 -15.45 -12.19 -12.16
C ALA A 75 -15.60 -13.21 -13.31
N GLY A 76 -15.26 -14.48 -13.05
CA GLY A 76 -15.45 -15.58 -14.01
C GLY A 76 -14.25 -15.85 -14.93
N LYS A 77 -13.16 -15.09 -14.81
CA LYS A 77 -11.90 -15.33 -15.55
C LYS A 77 -10.94 -16.31 -14.84
N GLY A 78 -11.26 -16.67 -13.61
CA GLY A 78 -10.43 -17.55 -12.78
C GLY A 78 -9.19 -16.85 -12.21
N PRO A 79 -8.40 -17.52 -11.36
CA PRO A 79 -7.26 -16.92 -10.69
C PRO A 79 -6.12 -16.52 -11.64
N GLY A 80 -6.01 -17.18 -12.80
CA GLY A 80 -4.91 -16.98 -13.74
C GLY A 80 -4.84 -15.58 -14.35
N GLU A 81 -5.92 -14.79 -14.35
CA GLU A 81 -5.87 -13.38 -14.80
C GLU A 81 -5.22 -12.46 -13.76
N VAL A 82 -5.29 -12.83 -12.48
CA VAL A 82 -4.67 -12.08 -11.36
C VAL A 82 -3.21 -12.52 -11.14
N GLU A 83 -2.88 -13.75 -11.51
CA GLU A 83 -1.56 -14.37 -11.30
C GLU A 83 -0.59 -14.16 -12.48
N ALA A 84 -1.08 -13.69 -13.64
CA ALA A 84 -0.32 -13.57 -14.89
C ALA A 84 0.58 -12.33 -15.00
#